data_AF-A0A097EI64-F1
#
_entry.id   AF-A0A097EI64-F1
#
_cell.length_a   1.000
_cell.length_b   1.000
_cell.length_c   1.000
_cell.angle_alpha   90.00
_cell.angle_beta   90.00
_cell.angle_gamma   90.00
#
_symmetry.space_group_name_H-M   'P 1'
#
loop_
_entity.id
_entity.type
_entity.pdbx_description
1 polymer ?
#
loop_
_entity_poly.entity_id
_entity_poly.type
_entity_poly.pdbx_seq_one_letter_code
_entity_poly.pdbx_strand_id
1 'polypeptide(L)'
;MTDKLAALPDAVAAAAFRRLVRHLRHRTDAQNVDLMGLSGFCRNCLSDWIEEAGGLSKAEARETIYGMPQAEWKARYQSEATPEQLARMEESLKRNEGRDAGDAALDEALDESFPASDPPAMTEPGRG
;
A
#
# COMPACT_ATOMS: atom_id res chain seq x y z
N MET A 1 21.34 7.44 0.38
CA MET A 1 20.95 7.50 -1.04
C MET A 1 19.59 8.15 -1.12
N THR A 2 19.34 9.07 -2.05
CA THR A 2 17.99 9.63 -2.26
C THR A 2 17.05 8.53 -2.71
N ASP A 3 15.91 8.37 -2.03
CA ASP A 3 14.85 7.50 -2.49
C ASP A 3 14.25 8.07 -3.79
N LYS A 4 14.47 7.35 -4.89
CA LYS A 4 13.99 7.75 -6.22
C LYS A 4 12.47 7.59 -6.37
N LEU A 5 11.85 6.74 -5.54
CA LEU A 5 10.40 6.56 -5.56
C LEU A 5 9.71 7.81 -4.99
N ALA A 6 10.16 8.28 -3.82
CA ALA A 6 9.67 9.53 -3.22
C ALA A 6 9.93 10.78 -4.08
N ALA A 7 10.98 10.78 -4.90
CA ALA A 7 11.29 11.88 -5.81
C ALA A 7 10.53 11.84 -7.16
N LEU A 8 9.69 10.83 -7.39
CA LEU A 8 8.97 10.67 -8.66
C LEU A 8 7.85 11.73 -8.75
N PRO A 9 7.68 12.44 -9.89
CA PRO A 9 6.58 13.39 -10.04
C PRO A 9 5.20 12.71 -9.94
N ASP A 10 4.28 13.30 -9.19
CA ASP A 10 2.94 12.73 -8.94
C ASP A 10 2.18 12.36 -10.22
N ALA A 11 2.28 13.19 -11.26
CA ALA A 11 1.65 12.92 -12.54
C ALA A 11 2.16 11.62 -13.20
N VAL A 12 3.46 11.31 -13.03
CA VAL A 12 4.08 10.09 -13.54
C VAL A 12 3.65 8.90 -12.69
N ALA A 13 3.69 9.02 -11.37
CA ALA A 13 3.23 7.98 -10.45
C ALA A 13 1.76 7.62 -10.71
N ALA A 14 0.88 8.62 -10.84
CA ALA A 14 -0.54 8.43 -11.13
C ALA A 14 -0.78 7.79 -12.51
N ALA A 15 0.00 8.14 -13.53
CA ALA A 15 -0.10 7.51 -14.85
C ALA A 15 0.27 6.01 -14.80
N ALA A 16 1.35 5.68 -14.08
CA ALA A 16 1.79 4.29 -13.86
C ALA A 16 0.75 3.49 -13.06
N PHE A 17 0.24 4.04 -11.95
CA PHE A 17 -0.81 3.42 -11.15
C PHE A 17 -2.08 3.12 -11.96
N ARG A 18 -2.60 4.11 -12.70
CA ARG A 18 -3.77 3.92 -13.56
C ARG A 18 -3.52 2.85 -14.64
N ARG A 19 -2.30 2.74 -15.16
CA ARG A 19 -1.90 1.68 -16.11
C ARG A 19 -1.91 0.31 -15.44
N LEU A 20 -1.36 0.17 -14.23
CA LEU A 20 -1.39 -1.07 -13.46
C LEU A 20 -2.83 -1.54 -13.22
N VAL A 21 -3.70 -0.64 -12.73
CA VAL A 21 -5.11 -0.95 -12.47
C VAL A 21 -5.79 -1.45 -13.75
N ARG A 22 -5.63 -0.75 -14.88
CA ARG A 22 -6.18 -1.20 -16.18
C ARG A 22 -5.63 -2.55 -16.62
N HIS A 23 -4.34 -2.81 -16.40
CA HIS A 23 -3.73 -4.09 -16.73
C HIS A 23 -4.34 -5.24 -15.90
N LEU A 24 -4.51 -5.03 -14.59
CA LEU A 24 -5.14 -6.01 -13.70
C LEU A 24 -6.63 -6.23 -14.00
N ARG A 25 -7.33 -5.22 -14.55
CA ARG A 25 -8.71 -5.42 -15.05
C ARG A 25 -8.75 -6.28 -16.31
N HIS A 26 -7.76 -6.14 -17.19
CA HIS A 26 -7.68 -6.99 -18.39
C HIS A 26 -7.32 -8.45 -18.03
N ARG A 27 -6.43 -8.64 -17.04
CA ARG A 27 -5.99 -9.96 -16.58
C ARG A 27 -6.93 -10.55 -15.55
N THR A 28 -8.16 -10.88 -15.95
CA THR A 28 -9.16 -11.54 -15.08
C THR A 28 -8.72 -12.92 -14.62
N ASP A 29 -7.81 -13.57 -15.35
CA ASP A 29 -7.15 -14.82 -14.99
C ASP A 29 -6.24 -14.69 -13.75
N ALA A 30 -5.69 -13.50 -13.49
CA ALA A 30 -4.91 -13.23 -12.29
C ALA A 30 -5.84 -13.07 -11.09
N GLN A 31 -6.21 -14.17 -10.43
CA GLN A 31 -7.07 -14.16 -9.25
C GLN A 31 -6.39 -13.46 -8.07
N ASN A 32 -7.18 -12.81 -7.22
CA ASN A 32 -6.63 -12.13 -6.05
C ASN A 32 -5.87 -13.08 -5.11
N VAL A 33 -6.34 -14.33 -4.96
CA VAL A 33 -5.67 -15.33 -4.12
C VAL A 33 -4.26 -15.66 -4.62
N ASP A 34 -4.07 -15.73 -5.94
CA ASP A 34 -2.75 -15.99 -6.53
C ASP A 34 -1.83 -14.78 -6.40
N LEU A 35 -2.36 -13.56 -6.62
CA LEU A 35 -1.61 -12.32 -6.40
C LEU A 35 -1.16 -12.19 -4.94
N MET A 36 -2.06 -12.47 -4.00
CA MET A 36 -1.73 -12.48 -2.57
C MET A 36 -0.68 -13.53 -2.25
N GLY A 37 -0.84 -14.77 -2.73
CA GLY A 37 0.12 -15.84 -2.45
C GLY A 37 1.51 -15.62 -3.04
N LEU A 38 1.61 -14.91 -4.17
CA LEU A 38 2.89 -14.64 -4.83
C LEU A 38 3.58 -13.37 -4.32
N SER A 39 2.81 -12.31 -4.08
CA SER A 39 3.34 -10.94 -3.96
C SER A 39 2.88 -10.19 -2.71
N GLY A 40 2.03 -10.80 -1.89
CA GLY A 40 1.52 -10.18 -0.67
C GLY A 40 0.53 -9.04 -0.89
N PHE A 41 0.14 -8.73 -2.13
CA PHE A 41 -0.92 -7.75 -2.40
C PHE A 41 -1.84 -8.22 -3.53
N CYS A 42 -3.02 -7.61 -3.62
CA CYS A 42 -3.95 -7.83 -4.72
C CYS A 42 -4.77 -6.57 -5.03
N ARG A 43 -5.80 -6.69 -5.88
CA ARG A 43 -6.71 -5.57 -6.22
C ARG A 43 -7.38 -4.96 -4.99
N ASN A 44 -7.64 -5.79 -3.96
CA ASN A 44 -8.21 -5.29 -2.72
C ASN A 44 -7.21 -4.37 -1.99
N CYS A 45 -5.95 -4.78 -1.84
CA CYS A 45 -4.94 -3.91 -1.23
C CYS A 45 -4.82 -2.57 -1.97
N LEU A 46 -4.88 -2.56 -3.31
CA LEU A 46 -4.90 -1.32 -4.09
C LEU A 46 -6.13 -0.43 -3.79
N SER A 47 -7.28 -1.01 -3.43
CA SER A 47 -8.44 -0.19 -3.07
C SER A 47 -8.33 0.34 -1.65
N ASP A 48 -7.75 -0.44 -0.74
CA ASP A 48 -7.52 -0.02 0.64
C ASP A 48 -6.53 1.15 0.65
N TRP A 49 -5.46 1.09 -0.14
CA TRP A 49 -4.48 2.20 -0.26
C TRP A 49 -5.06 3.51 -0.81
N ILE A 50 -6.02 3.46 -1.74
CA ILE A 50 -6.66 4.69 -2.23
C ILE A 50 -7.75 5.20 -1.29
N GLU A 51 -8.38 4.33 -0.51
CA GLU A 51 -9.28 4.72 0.58
C GLU A 51 -8.49 5.48 1.65
N GLU A 52 -7.37 4.92 2.11
CA GLU A 52 -6.45 5.52 3.07
C GLU A 52 -5.87 6.86 2.57
N ALA A 53 -5.47 6.94 1.31
CA ALA A 53 -4.86 8.15 0.74
C ALA A 53 -5.88 9.23 0.33
N GLY A 54 -7.12 8.86 0.03
CA GLY A 54 -8.07 9.71 -0.71
C GLY A 54 -9.40 9.99 -0.02
N GLY A 55 -9.68 9.36 1.13
CA GLY A 55 -10.95 9.53 1.85
C GLY A 55 -12.17 8.99 1.12
N LEU A 56 -11.97 8.08 0.15
CA LEU A 56 -13.05 7.36 -0.53
C LEU A 56 -13.67 6.33 0.41
N SER A 57 -14.96 6.04 0.29
CA SER A 57 -15.50 4.86 0.97
C SER A 57 -14.91 3.58 0.36
N LYS A 58 -14.77 2.53 1.17
CA LYS A 58 -14.36 1.20 0.72
C LYS A 58 -15.08 0.71 -0.54
N ALA A 59 -16.39 0.97 -0.66
CA ALA A 59 -17.19 0.56 -1.82
C ALA A 59 -16.76 1.33 -3.08
N GLU A 60 -16.63 2.66 -2.99
CA GLU A 60 -16.18 3.51 -4.10
C GLU A 60 -14.74 3.20 -4.50
N ALA A 61 -13.86 2.94 -3.53
CA ALA A 61 -12.49 2.55 -3.79
C ALA A 61 -12.44 1.21 -4.55
N ARG A 62 -13.18 0.20 -4.09
CA ARG A 62 -13.27 -1.10 -4.77
C ARG A 62 -13.79 -0.94 -6.19
N GLU A 63 -14.88 -0.21 -6.40
CA GLU A 63 -15.40 0.06 -7.73
C GLU A 63 -14.38 0.81 -8.61
N THR A 64 -13.63 1.74 -8.03
CA THR A 64 -12.54 2.45 -8.71
C THR A 64 -11.40 1.52 -9.12
N ILE A 65 -11.09 0.45 -8.39
CA ILE A 65 -10.06 -0.51 -8.81
C ILE A 65 -10.62 -1.54 -9.80
N TYR A 66 -11.81 -2.07 -9.56
CA TYR A 66 -12.40 -3.13 -10.38
C TYR A 66 -13.02 -2.62 -11.69
N GLY A 67 -13.44 -1.36 -11.74
CA GLY A 67 -14.14 -0.76 -12.89
C GLY A 67 -15.62 -1.16 -12.98
N MET A 68 -16.13 -1.85 -11.96
CA MET A 68 -17.53 -2.21 -11.73
C MET A 68 -17.70 -2.55 -10.24
N PRO A 69 -18.92 -2.65 -9.71
CA PRO A 69 -19.15 -3.09 -8.33
C PRO A 69 -18.46 -4.42 -8.04
N GLN A 70 -17.81 -4.55 -6.87
CA GLN A 70 -17.05 -5.75 -6.54
C GLN A 70 -17.89 -7.02 -6.63
N ALA A 71 -19.15 -6.97 -6.19
CA ALA A 71 -20.07 -8.10 -6.28
C ALA A 71 -20.27 -8.59 -7.73
N GLU A 72 -20.37 -7.66 -8.69
CA GLU A 72 -20.49 -7.97 -10.11
C GLU A 72 -19.21 -8.60 -10.66
N TRP A 73 -18.04 -8.08 -10.27
CA TRP A 73 -16.75 -8.67 -10.64
C TRP A 73 -16.62 -10.11 -10.14
N LYS A 74 -16.98 -10.36 -8.87
CA LYS A 74 -16.93 -11.70 -8.27
C LYS A 74 -17.81 -12.67 -9.03
N ALA A 75 -19.04 -12.27 -9.35
CA ALA A 75 -19.98 -13.11 -10.08
C ALA A 75 -19.50 -13.45 -11.51
N ARG A 76 -18.77 -12.53 -12.16
CA ARG A 76 -18.32 -12.71 -13.56
C ARG A 76 -16.97 -13.42 -13.70
N TYR A 77 -16.04 -13.18 -12.78
CA TYR A 77 -14.63 -13.49 -13.01
C TYR A 77 -13.92 -14.21 -11.85
N GLN A 78 -14.51 -14.24 -10.64
CA GLN A 78 -13.86 -14.89 -9.51
C GLN A 78 -14.13 -16.39 -9.53
N SER A 79 -13.07 -17.18 -9.41
CA SER A 79 -13.16 -18.62 -9.18
C SER A 79 -12.99 -18.95 -7.70
N GLU A 80 -13.46 -20.12 -7.29
CA GLU A 80 -13.15 -20.68 -5.99
C GLU A 80 -11.64 -20.93 -5.85
N ALA A 81 -11.08 -20.63 -4.69
CA ALA A 81 -9.67 -20.83 -4.41
C ALA A 81 -9.41 -22.27 -3.94
N THR A 82 -8.36 -22.90 -4.44
CA THR A 82 -7.95 -24.22 -3.96
C THR A 82 -7.28 -24.15 -2.59
N PRO A 83 -7.21 -25.26 -1.83
CA PRO A 83 -6.51 -25.30 -0.55
C PRO A 83 -5.04 -24.85 -0.66
N GLU A 84 -4.36 -25.19 -1.74
CA GLU A 84 -2.96 -24.80 -1.97
C GLU A 84 -2.82 -23.31 -2.22
N GLN A 85 -3.76 -22.69 -2.94
CA GLN A 85 -3.77 -21.24 -3.15
C GLN A 85 -3.98 -20.48 -1.83
N LEU A 86 -4.89 -20.98 -0.99
CA LEU A 86 -5.14 -20.42 0.34
C LEU A 86 -3.91 -20.55 1.25
N ALA A 87 -3.24 -21.70 1.25
CA ALA A 87 -2.02 -21.91 2.04
C ALA A 87 -0.88 -20.96 1.63
N ARG A 88 -0.67 -20.75 0.33
CA ARG A 88 0.32 -19.77 -0.17
C ARG A 88 -0.03 -18.34 0.25
N MET A 89 -1.30 -17.97 0.17
CA MET A 89 -1.77 -16.66 0.63
C MET A 89 -1.48 -16.46 2.13
N GLU A 90 -1.79 -17.45 2.97
CA GLU A 90 -1.53 -17.39 4.41
C GLU A 90 -0.04 -17.21 4.71
N GLU A 91 0.82 -17.95 4.02
CA GLU A 91 2.27 -17.81 4.17
C GLU A 91 2.76 -16.42 3.73
N SER A 92 2.22 -15.89 2.63
CA SER A 92 2.55 -14.53 2.18
C SER A 92 2.07 -13.46 3.14
N LEU A 93 0.91 -13.64 3.80
CA LEU A 93 0.42 -12.69 4.81
C LEU A 93 1.37 -12.60 6.01
N LYS A 94 1.87 -13.74 6.50
CA LYS A 94 2.88 -13.78 7.58
C LYS A 94 4.16 -13.02 7.21
N ARG A 95 4.56 -13.04 5.94
CA ARG A 95 5.70 -12.26 5.44
C ARG A 95 5.43 -10.75 5.45
N ASN A 96 4.20 -10.33 5.16
CA ASN A 96 3.82 -8.92 5.23
C ASN A 96 3.87 -8.39 6.67
N GLU A 97 3.38 -9.16 7.65
CA GLU A 97 3.42 -8.78 9.07
C GLU A 97 4.86 -8.51 9.54
N GLY A 98 5.83 -9.30 9.08
CA GLY A 98 7.24 -9.09 9.39
C GLY A 98 7.83 -7.81 8.80
N ARG A 99 7.27 -7.31 7.69
CA ARG A 99 7.65 -6.01 7.11
C ARG A 99 7.03 -4.86 7.90
N ASP A 100 5.75 -4.93 8.23
CA ASP A 100 5.06 -3.85 8.96
C ASP A 100 5.62 -3.71 10.40
N ALA A 101 5.98 -4.82 11.04
CA ALA A 101 6.69 -4.81 12.32
C ALA A 101 8.12 -4.26 12.21
N GLY A 102 8.80 -4.51 11.08
CA GLY A 102 10.14 -3.99 10.81
C GLY A 102 10.15 -2.49 10.49
N ASP A 103 9.17 -2.01 9.72
CA ASP A 103 8.97 -0.60 9.41
C ASP A 103 8.62 0.18 10.70
N ALA A 104 7.73 -0.36 11.56
CA ALA A 104 7.43 0.25 12.86
C ALA A 104 8.64 0.27 13.83
N ALA A 105 9.44 -0.81 13.86
CA ALA A 105 10.64 -0.85 14.68
C ALA A 105 11.74 0.10 14.17
N LEU A 106 11.81 0.31 12.85
CA LEU A 106 12.71 1.30 12.25
C LEU A 106 12.25 2.72 12.58
N ASP A 107 10.96 3.02 12.48
CA ASP A 107 10.40 4.32 12.84
C ASP A 107 10.62 4.65 14.33
N GLU A 108 10.38 3.69 15.24
CA GLU A 108 10.68 3.85 16.67
C GLU A 108 12.18 4.09 16.90
N ALA A 109 13.06 3.31 16.27
CA ALA A 109 14.50 3.48 16.41
C ALA A 109 14.98 4.83 15.85
N LEU A 110 14.33 5.35 14.81
CA LEU A 110 14.60 6.68 14.28
C LEU A 110 14.14 7.77 15.25
N ASP A 111 12.95 7.64 15.84
CA ASP A 111 12.42 8.59 16.83
C ASP A 111 13.28 8.62 18.11
N GLU A 112 13.76 7.48 18.60
CA GLU A 112 14.69 7.41 19.73
C GLU A 112 16.07 8.00 19.41
N SER A 113 16.52 7.90 18.15
CA SER A 113 17.82 8.40 17.69
C SER A 113 17.85 9.91 17.45
N PHE A 114 16.68 10.56 17.34
CA PHE A 114 16.54 12.00 17.19
C PHE A 114 15.79 12.60 18.40
N PRO A 115 16.41 12.69 19.60
CA PRO A 115 15.84 13.51 20.65
C PRO A 115 15.68 14.94 20.10
N ALA A 116 14.48 15.51 20.23
CA ALA A 116 14.19 16.89 19.87
C ALA A 116 15.35 17.76 20.38
N SER A 117 16.18 18.26 19.47
CA SER A 117 17.32 19.08 19.83
C SER A 117 16.74 20.35 20.41
N ASP A 118 16.88 20.55 21.72
CA ASP A 118 16.59 21.83 22.35
C ASP A 118 17.23 22.93 21.50
N PRO A 119 16.48 23.93 21.02
CA PRO A 119 17.09 25.03 20.30
C PRO A 119 18.09 25.69 21.26
N PRO A 120 19.32 26.02 20.81
CA PRO A 120 20.28 26.68 21.67
C PRO A 120 19.67 27.97 22.20
N ALA A 121 19.71 28.17 23.52
CA ALA A 121 19.26 29.40 24.15
C ALA A 121 20.08 30.57 23.60
N MET A 122 19.45 31.41 22.79
CA MET A 122 20.03 32.68 22.35
C MET A 122 20.15 33.59 23.56
N THR A 123 21.35 33.69 24.13
CA THR A 123 21.68 34.73 25.10
C THR A 123 21.72 36.07 24.39
N GLU A 124 20.79 36.97 24.71
CA GLU A 124 20.86 38.37 24.26
C GLU A 124 22.06 39.06 24.93
N PRO A 125 22.94 39.74 24.15
CA PRO A 125 23.99 40.55 24.76
C PRO A 125 23.35 41.80 25.36
N GLY A 126 23.54 41.97 26.67
CA GLY A 126 23.01 43.10 27.43
C GLY A 126 23.29 44.45 26.79
N ARG A 127 22.24 45.28 26.68
CA ARG A 127 22.39 46.73 26.53
C ARG A 127 23.01 47.29 27.81
N GLY A 128 23.95 48.21 27.60
CA GLY A 128 24.75 48.86 28.64
C GLY A 128 24.00 49.84 29.53
#